data_AF-A0A7X0RJQ0-F1
#
_entry.id   AF-A0A7X0RJQ0-F1
#
_cell.length_a   1.000
_cell.length_b   1.000
_cell.length_c   1.000
_cell.angle_alpha   90.00
_cell.angle_beta   90.00
_cell.angle_gamma   90.00
#
_symmetry.space_group_name_H-M   'P 1'
#
loop_
_entity.id
_entity.type
_entity.pdbx_description
1 polymer ?
#
loop_
_entity_poly.entity_id
_entity_poly.type
_entity_poly.pdbx_seq_one_letter_code
_entity_poly.pdbx_strand_id
1 'polypeptide(L)'
;MSYKLSRLMSTATAGYGAFALASPEHLGNALEADKRDMPGLNLLAQTYGVRDLAISSLGIFGRSDRTVKAAMLMRIAMDLGDAALLSTRTSDADVRKKVLAVTIGWAGLNALALVVDSARND
;
A
#
# COMPACT_ATOMS: atom_id res chain seq x y z
N MET A 1 22.58 7.19 -2.24
CA MET A 1 21.47 6.23 -2.37
C MET A 1 20.78 6.48 -3.69
N SER A 2 20.76 5.47 -4.54
CA SER A 2 19.89 5.39 -5.72
C SER A 2 18.42 5.23 -5.27
N TYR A 3 17.48 5.53 -6.18
CA TYR A 3 16.04 5.34 -5.95
C TYR A 3 15.47 6.08 -4.72
N LYS A 4 15.80 7.38 -4.58
CA LYS A 4 15.44 8.17 -3.38
C LYS A 4 13.92 8.30 -3.18
N LEU A 5 13.16 8.52 -4.26
CA LEU A 5 11.70 8.66 -4.16
C LEU A 5 11.05 7.32 -3.85
N SER A 6 11.53 6.24 -4.45
CA SER A 6 11.07 4.88 -4.20
C SER A 6 11.33 4.46 -2.75
N ARG A 7 12.50 4.81 -2.20
CA ARG A 7 12.81 4.58 -0.79
C ARG A 7 11.93 5.43 0.12
N LEU A 8 11.66 6.68 -0.23
CA LEU A 8 10.71 7.53 0.50
C LEU A 8 9.31 6.90 0.52
N MET A 9 8.82 6.42 -0.62
CA MET A 9 7.53 5.74 -0.71
C MET A 9 7.50 4.44 0.09
N SER A 10 8.60 3.67 0.08
CA SER A 10 8.73 2.48 0.92
C SER A 10 8.70 2.84 2.41
N THR A 11 9.38 3.91 2.83
CA THR A 11 9.31 4.40 4.21
C THR A 11 7.90 4.84 4.60
N ALA A 12 7.21 5.59 3.72
CA ALA A 12 5.82 5.99 3.97
C ALA A 12 4.88 4.80 4.09
N THR A 13 5.05 3.81 3.21
CA THR A 13 4.30 2.54 3.22
C THR A 13 4.58 1.73 4.49
N ALA A 14 5.84 1.63 4.93
CA ALA A 14 6.19 1.01 6.20
C ALA A 14 5.55 1.73 7.40
N GLY A 15 5.54 3.07 7.37
CA GLY A 15 4.87 3.88 8.40
C GLY A 15 3.37 3.58 8.47
N TYR A 16 2.70 3.53 7.31
CA TYR A 16 1.29 3.13 7.24
C TYR A 16 1.08 1.69 7.72
N GLY A 17 1.94 0.74 7.33
CA GLY A 17 1.85 -0.65 7.76
C GLY A 17 2.00 -0.81 9.28
N ALA A 18 2.95 -0.08 9.90
CA ALA A 18 3.08 -0.04 11.35
C ALA A 18 1.85 0.57 12.03
N PHE A 19 1.30 1.66 11.49
CA PHE A 19 0.05 2.24 11.96
C PHE A 19 -1.12 1.26 11.86
N ALA A 20 -1.25 0.52 10.76
CA ALA A 20 -2.30 -0.47 10.57
C ALA A 20 -2.22 -1.63 11.58
N LEU A 21 -1.02 -2.01 12.02
CA LEU A 21 -0.84 -3.01 13.10
C LEU A 21 -1.16 -2.44 14.48
N ALA A 22 -0.80 -1.18 14.74
CA ALA A 22 -1.02 -0.53 16.03
C ALA A 22 -2.49 -0.13 16.25
N SER A 23 -3.22 0.17 15.18
CA SER A 23 -4.61 0.63 15.19
C SER A 23 -5.43 -0.08 14.11
N PRO A 24 -5.66 -1.40 14.22
CA PRO A 24 -6.32 -2.19 13.18
C PRO A 24 -7.75 -1.74 12.87
N GLU A 25 -8.43 -1.09 13.81
CA GLU A 25 -9.77 -0.52 13.67
C GLU A 25 -9.87 0.66 12.69
N HIS A 26 -8.74 1.29 12.33
CA HIS A 26 -8.74 2.50 11.49
C HIS A 26 -9.45 2.28 10.14
N LEU A 27 -9.32 1.09 9.55
CA LEU A 27 -9.91 0.78 8.25
C LEU A 27 -11.43 0.71 8.34
N GLY A 28 -11.96 0.00 9.34
CA GLY A 28 -13.39 -0.06 9.60
C GLY A 28 -13.98 1.30 9.92
N ASN A 29 -13.28 2.11 10.71
CA ASN A 29 -13.69 3.47 11.04
C ASN A 29 -13.72 4.38 9.81
N ALA A 30 -12.71 4.33 8.95
CA ALA A 30 -12.63 5.15 7.73
C ALA A 30 -13.71 4.80 6.69
N LEU A 31 -14.13 3.54 6.67
CA LEU A 31 -15.20 3.03 5.81
C LEU A 31 -16.59 3.13 6.45
N GLU A 32 -16.68 3.64 7.68
CA GLU A 32 -17.94 3.73 8.46
C GLU A 32 -18.66 2.38 8.54
N ALA A 33 -17.88 1.30 8.73
CA ALA A 33 -18.37 -0.07 8.65
C ALA A 33 -19.29 -0.45 9.82
N ASP A 34 -20.25 -1.33 9.55
CA ASP A 34 -21.07 -1.95 10.60
C ASP A 34 -20.18 -2.70 11.60
N LYS A 35 -20.60 -2.73 12.88
CA LYS A 35 -19.88 -3.46 13.94
C LYS A 35 -19.64 -4.94 13.61
N ARG A 36 -20.51 -5.56 12.81
CA ARG A 36 -20.40 -6.96 12.38
C ARG A 36 -19.22 -7.19 11.42
N ASP A 37 -18.83 -6.18 10.65
CA ASP A 37 -17.79 -6.27 9.62
C ASP A 37 -16.41 -5.86 10.17
N MET A 38 -16.39 -5.17 11.32
CA MET A 38 -15.17 -4.73 12.01
C MET A 38 -14.12 -5.84 12.21
N PRO A 39 -14.45 -7.05 12.69
CA PRO A 39 -13.43 -8.09 12.88
C PRO A 39 -12.70 -8.47 11.58
N GLY A 40 -13.44 -8.54 10.46
CA GLY A 40 -12.86 -8.83 9.15
C GLY A 40 -11.97 -7.70 8.65
N LEU A 41 -12.40 -6.45 8.81
CA LEU A 41 -11.61 -5.28 8.42
C LEU A 41 -10.36 -5.09 9.29
N ASN A 42 -10.44 -5.40 10.59
CA ASN A 42 -9.29 -5.38 11.49
C ASN A 42 -8.26 -6.43 11.10
N LEU A 43 -8.70 -7.62 10.70
CA LEU A 43 -7.81 -8.67 10.20
C LEU A 43 -7.17 -8.26 8.87
N LEU A 44 -7.95 -7.64 7.97
CA LEU A 44 -7.46 -7.12 6.70
C LEU A 44 -6.39 -6.04 6.90
N ALA A 45 -6.64 -5.08 7.79
CA ALA A 45 -5.68 -4.03 8.16
C ALA A 45 -4.36 -4.62 8.69
N GLN A 46 -4.42 -5.64 9.54
CA GLN A 46 -3.22 -6.32 10.05
C GLN A 46 -2.47 -7.05 8.94
N THR A 47 -3.19 -7.72 8.03
CA THR A 47 -2.61 -8.41 6.89
C THR A 47 -1.86 -7.42 5.98
N TYR A 48 -2.46 -6.26 5.71
CA TYR A 48 -1.81 -5.16 5.01
C TYR A 48 -0.58 -4.68 5.76
N GLY A 49 -0.67 -4.49 7.08
CA GLY A 49 0.45 -4.07 7.90
C GLY A 49 1.67 -4.98 7.80
N VAL A 50 1.49 -6.29 7.97
CA VAL A 50 2.59 -7.27 7.86
C VAL A 50 3.17 -7.28 6.44
N ARG A 51 2.32 -7.35 5.42
CA ARG A 51 2.73 -7.35 4.00
C ARG A 51 3.55 -6.11 3.66
N ASP A 52 3.03 -4.95 4.03
CA ASP A 52 3.60 -3.65 3.67
C ASP A 52 4.94 -3.44 4.37
N LEU A 53 5.08 -3.86 5.63
CA LEU A 53 6.37 -3.83 6.34
C LEU A 53 7.40 -4.76 5.68
N ALA A 54 7.01 -5.98 5.33
CA ALA A 54 7.91 -6.94 4.70
C ALA A 54 8.43 -6.44 3.35
N ILE A 55 7.55 -5.98 2.46
CA ILE A 55 7.92 -5.46 1.14
C ILE A 55 8.72 -4.15 1.29
N SER A 56 8.28 -3.24 2.15
CA SER A 56 8.95 -1.95 2.33
C SER A 56 10.34 -2.09 2.93
N SER A 57 10.57 -3.10 3.78
CA SER A 57 11.91 -3.40 4.30
C SER A 57 12.90 -3.70 3.16
N LEU A 58 12.46 -4.41 2.12
CA LEU A 58 13.28 -4.63 0.92
C LEU A 58 13.54 -3.32 0.15
N GLY A 59 12.53 -2.46 0.04
CA GLY A 59 12.67 -1.15 -0.60
C GLY A 59 13.62 -0.20 0.15
N ILE A 60 13.55 -0.18 1.48
CA ILE A 60 14.34 0.70 2.36
C ILE A 60 15.77 0.21 2.51
N PHE A 61 15.98 -1.09 2.77
CA PHE A 61 17.29 -1.65 3.11
C PHE A 61 17.98 -2.37 1.95
N GLY A 62 17.29 -2.51 0.81
CA GLY A 62 17.86 -3.13 -0.39
C GLY A 62 19.15 -2.46 -0.84
N ARG A 63 20.22 -3.25 -1.00
CA ARG A 63 21.55 -2.76 -1.41
C ARG A 63 21.73 -2.69 -2.93
N SER A 64 20.86 -3.34 -3.70
CA SER A 64 20.87 -3.32 -5.15
C SER A 64 19.64 -2.59 -5.69
N ASP A 65 19.82 -1.88 -6.79
CA ASP A 65 18.73 -1.18 -7.49
C ASP A 65 17.65 -2.15 -7.97
N ARG A 66 18.05 -3.37 -8.36
CA ARG A 66 17.12 -4.45 -8.71
C ARG A 66 16.23 -4.84 -7.54
N THR A 67 16.76 -4.89 -6.32
CA THR A 67 15.98 -5.19 -5.10
C THR A 67 14.94 -4.10 -4.84
N VAL A 68 15.35 -2.82 -4.91
CA VAL A 68 14.44 -1.69 -4.70
C VAL A 68 13.34 -1.66 -5.77
N LYS A 69 13.72 -1.85 -7.04
CA LYS A 69 12.78 -1.92 -8.17
C LYS A 69 11.78 -3.06 -8.00
N ALA A 70 12.24 -4.26 -7.62
CA ALA A 70 11.34 -5.39 -7.36
C ALA A 70 10.37 -5.10 -6.21
N ALA A 71 10.83 -4.49 -5.11
CA ALA A 71 9.97 -4.11 -3.99
C ALA A 71 8.88 -3.11 -4.41
N MET A 72 9.24 -2.10 -5.20
CA MET A 72 8.28 -1.13 -5.72
C MET A 72 7.26 -1.76 -6.67
N LEU A 73 7.70 -2.63 -7.58
CA LEU A 73 6.80 -3.36 -8.48
C LEU A 73 5.82 -4.24 -7.71
N MET A 74 6.28 -4.92 -6.65
CA MET A 74 5.40 -5.66 -5.76
C MET A 74 4.38 -4.75 -5.09
N ARG A 75 4.77 -3.56 -4.57
CA ARG A 75 3.76 -2.66 -3.98
C ARG A 75 2.74 -2.18 -4.99
N ILE A 76 3.16 -1.76 -6.18
CA ILE A 76 2.22 -1.34 -7.23
C ILE A 76 1.25 -2.47 -7.57
N ALA A 77 1.76 -3.70 -7.75
CA ALA A 77 0.92 -4.86 -8.03
C ALA A 77 -0.07 -5.17 -6.90
N MET A 78 0.36 -5.08 -5.64
CA MET A 78 -0.50 -5.28 -4.48
C MET A 78 -1.59 -4.18 -4.39
N ASP A 79 -1.25 -2.91 -4.62
CA ASP A 79 -2.23 -1.81 -4.57
C ASP A 79 -3.28 -1.93 -5.67
N LEU A 80 -2.87 -2.31 -6.89
CA LEU A 80 -3.79 -2.59 -7.99
C LEU A 80 -4.66 -3.83 -7.73
N GLY A 81 -4.08 -4.85 -7.10
CA GLY A 81 -4.81 -6.04 -6.67
C GLY A 81 -5.88 -5.70 -5.63
N ASP A 82 -5.53 -4.90 -4.62
CA ASP A 82 -6.47 -4.39 -3.61
C ASP A 82 -7.58 -3.55 -4.27
N ALA A 83 -7.23 -2.67 -5.21
CA ALA A 83 -8.21 -1.89 -5.98
C ALA A 83 -9.23 -2.80 -6.69
N ALA A 84 -8.75 -3.83 -7.41
CA ALA A 84 -9.60 -4.73 -8.16
C ALA A 84 -10.47 -5.62 -7.24
N LEU A 85 -9.87 -6.24 -6.22
CA LEU A 85 -10.58 -7.16 -5.32
C LEU A 85 -11.59 -6.43 -4.44
N LEU A 86 -11.22 -5.30 -3.86
CA LEU A 86 -12.12 -4.58 -2.95
C LEU A 86 -13.25 -3.92 -3.75
N SER A 87 -12.96 -3.25 -4.86
CA SER A 87 -14.01 -2.57 -5.64
C SER A 87 -15.07 -3.52 -6.20
N THR A 88 -14.69 -4.74 -6.59
CA THR A 88 -15.63 -5.76 -7.08
C THR A 88 -16.48 -6.38 -5.98
N ARG A 89 -16.03 -6.31 -4.72
CA ARG A 89 -16.75 -6.85 -3.55
C ARG A 89 -17.51 -5.78 -2.77
N THR A 90 -17.30 -4.49 -3.05
CA THR A 90 -18.02 -3.38 -2.41
C THR A 90 -19.24 -2.98 -3.23
N SER A 91 -20.44 -3.24 -2.71
CA SER A 91 -21.71 -2.86 -3.31
C SER A 91 -22.00 -1.35 -3.19
N ASP A 92 -21.69 -0.76 -2.05
CA ASP A 92 -21.86 0.68 -1.79
C ASP A 92 -20.97 1.52 -2.72
N ALA A 93 -21.57 2.47 -3.44
CA ALA A 93 -20.87 3.25 -4.45
C ALA A 93 -19.88 4.26 -3.85
N ASP A 94 -20.17 4.82 -2.69
CA ASP A 94 -19.32 5.84 -2.07
C ASP A 94 -18.14 5.19 -1.32
N VAL A 95 -18.38 4.05 -0.66
CA VAL A 95 -17.31 3.22 -0.10
C VAL A 95 -16.40 2.72 -1.22
N ARG A 96 -16.95 2.26 -2.35
CA ARG A 96 -16.17 1.82 -3.52
C ARG A 96 -15.30 2.94 -4.08
N LYS A 97 -15.81 4.17 -4.17
CA LYS A 97 -15.00 5.34 -4.57
C LYS A 97 -13.87 5.60 -3.59
N LYS A 98 -14.13 5.59 -2.27
CA LYS A 98 -13.09 5.79 -1.24
C LYS A 98 -11.97 4.75 -1.38
N VAL A 99 -12.33 3.47 -1.49
CA VAL A 99 -11.40 2.35 -1.67
C VAL A 99 -10.56 2.52 -2.94
N LEU A 100 -11.20 2.79 -4.08
CA LEU A 100 -10.51 3.00 -5.36
C LEU A 100 -9.57 4.20 -5.31
N ALA A 101 -10.01 5.32 -4.72
CA ALA A 101 -9.20 6.52 -4.60
C ALA A 101 -7.91 6.28 -3.81
N VAL A 102 -8.01 5.56 -2.68
CA VAL A 102 -6.84 5.23 -1.85
C VAL A 102 -5.91 4.26 -2.57
N THR A 103 -6.44 3.13 -3.06
CA THR A 103 -5.63 2.07 -3.69
C THR A 103 -4.95 2.55 -4.98
N ILE A 104 -5.69 3.20 -5.88
CA ILE A 104 -5.13 3.77 -7.12
C ILE A 104 -4.18 4.93 -6.80
N GLY A 105 -4.48 5.74 -5.78
CA GLY A 105 -3.61 6.82 -5.33
C GLY A 105 -2.23 6.32 -4.90
N TRP A 106 -2.17 5.29 -4.05
CA TRP A 106 -0.91 4.65 -3.65
C TRP A 106 -0.20 3.99 -4.83
N ALA A 107 -0.91 3.25 -5.68
CA ALA A 107 -0.34 2.63 -6.88
C ALA A 107 0.31 3.68 -7.79
N GLY A 108 -0.39 4.79 -8.04
CA GLY A 108 0.06 5.89 -8.89
C GLY A 108 1.29 6.60 -8.32
N LEU A 109 1.31 6.91 -7.02
CA LEU A 109 2.47 7.52 -6.36
C LEU A 109 3.69 6.60 -6.38
N ASN A 110 3.51 5.31 -6.09
CA ASN A 110 4.59 4.31 -6.16
C ASN A 110 5.12 4.16 -7.59
N ALA A 111 4.24 4.11 -8.60
CA ALA A 111 4.64 4.04 -10.00
C ALA A 111 5.39 5.30 -10.45
N LEU A 112 4.90 6.48 -10.10
CA LEU A 112 5.56 7.75 -10.42
C LEU A 112 6.95 7.84 -9.78
N ALA A 113 7.07 7.50 -8.50
CA ALA A 113 8.35 7.46 -7.81
C ALA A 113 9.35 6.52 -8.50
N LEU A 114 8.89 5.32 -8.87
CA LEU A 114 9.71 4.33 -9.56
C LEU A 114 10.16 4.81 -10.94
N VAL A 115 9.25 5.36 -11.75
CA VAL A 115 9.54 5.87 -13.10
C VAL A 115 10.54 7.01 -13.05
N VAL A 116 10.32 7.99 -12.17
CA VAL A 116 11.21 9.15 -12.02
C VAL A 116 12.59 8.72 -11.54
N ASP A 117 12.67 7.79 -10.59
CA ASP A 117 13.96 7.28 -10.14
C ASP A 117 14.66 6.45 -11.22
N SER A 118 13.96 5.56 -11.93
CA SER A 118 14.56 4.79 -13.03
C SER A 118 15.13 5.70 -14.11
N ALA A 119 14.39 6.71 -14.56
CA ALA A 119 14.85 7.66 -15.57
C ALA A 119 16.08 8.50 -15.13
N ARG A 120 16.36 8.59 -13.82
CA ARG A 120 17.54 9.30 -13.27
C ARG A 120 18.75 8.40 -13.04
N ASN A 121 18.55 7.08 -13.01
CA ASN A 121 19.60 6.11 -12.73
C ASN A 121 19.93 5.22 -13.96
N ASP A 122 19.21 5.41 -15.08
CA ASP A 122 19.59 4.96 -16.42
C ASP A 122 20.63 5.93 -17.03
#